data_AF-A0A563D012-F1
#
_entry.id   AF-A0A563D012-F1
#
_cell.length_a   1.000
_cell.length_b   1.000
_cell.length_c   1.000
_cell.angle_alpha   90.00
_cell.angle_beta   90.00
_cell.angle_gamma   90.00
#
_symmetry.space_group_name_H-M   'P 1'
#
loop_
_entity.id
_entity.type
_entity.pdbx_description
1 polymer ?
#
loop_
_entity_poly.entity_id
_entity_poly.type
_entity_poly.pdbx_seq_one_letter_code
_entity_poly.pdbx_strand_id
1 'polypeptide(L)'
;MNARNTQSGYSQKNWRFYLAKSTKQFITSDTPVIEIYDQENRLFGNHIMQRQHFFALTPHILVELVNPLRSRKRVKRKVVTDAEVERYNVLRARYSHKYCYAYNRLDIEDLLPYYEGGLAVNQAIAQYLHSKH
;
A
#
# COMPACT_ATOMS: atom_id res chain seq x y z
N MET A 1 -23.52 -39.01 -18.09
CA MET A 1 -23.02 -38.59 -16.76
C MET A 1 -21.81 -37.69 -16.98
N ASN A 2 -21.96 -36.37 -16.82
CA ASN A 2 -20.83 -35.45 -16.91
C ASN A 2 -20.33 -35.18 -15.48
N ALA A 3 -19.08 -35.53 -15.23
CA ALA A 3 -18.37 -35.19 -14.01
C ALA A 3 -18.46 -33.67 -13.83
N ARG A 4 -19.27 -33.24 -12.85
CA ARG A 4 -19.22 -31.87 -12.37
C ARG A 4 -17.84 -31.72 -11.77
N ASN A 5 -17.00 -30.95 -12.46
CA ASN A 5 -15.71 -30.52 -11.99
C ASN A 5 -15.96 -29.63 -10.77
N THR A 6 -16.11 -30.24 -9.60
CA THR A 6 -16.22 -29.55 -8.31
C THR A 6 -14.83 -29.03 -7.97
N GLN A 7 -14.43 -27.95 -8.64
CA GLN A 7 -13.41 -27.06 -8.11
C GLN A 7 -13.98 -26.48 -6.82
N SER A 8 -13.66 -27.13 -5.70
CA SER A 8 -13.62 -26.51 -4.38
C SER A 8 -12.64 -25.35 -4.47
N GLY A 9 -13.16 -24.21 -4.93
CA GLY A 9 -12.36 -23.04 -5.26
C GLY A 9 -12.06 -22.26 -4.01
N TYR A 10 -10.94 -22.54 -3.34
CA TYR A 10 -10.37 -21.56 -2.41
C TYR A 10 -10.21 -20.24 -3.16
N SER A 11 -11.00 -19.22 -2.80
CA SER A 11 -10.90 -17.89 -3.39
C SER A 11 -9.58 -17.28 -2.95
N GLN A 12 -8.58 -17.26 -3.82
CA GLN A 12 -7.28 -16.66 -3.54
C GLN A 12 -7.23 -15.24 -4.09
N LYS A 13 -6.55 -14.33 -3.40
CA LYS A 13 -6.32 -12.97 -3.88
C LYS A 13 -5.56 -12.96 -5.21
N ASN A 14 -5.90 -12.01 -6.06
CA ASN A 14 -5.11 -11.71 -7.25
C ASN A 14 -3.95 -10.79 -6.85
N TRP A 15 -2.76 -11.04 -7.38
CA TRP A 15 -1.54 -10.29 -7.07
C TRP A 15 -1.21 -9.29 -8.17
N ARG A 16 -0.94 -8.05 -7.80
CA ARG A 16 -0.41 -7.02 -8.70
C ARG A 16 0.89 -6.48 -8.14
N PHE A 17 1.92 -6.50 -8.98
CA PHE A 17 3.23 -5.97 -8.67
C PHE A 17 3.42 -4.67 -9.43
N TYR A 18 3.63 -3.58 -8.71
CA TYR A 18 3.95 -2.27 -9.25
C TYR A 18 5.44 -2.04 -9.13
N LEU A 19 6.09 -1.72 -10.25
CA LEU A 19 7.53 -1.55 -10.37
C LEU A 19 7.84 -0.07 -10.57
N ALA A 20 8.47 0.57 -9.59
CA ALA A 20 9.01 1.91 -9.74
C ALA A 20 10.34 1.82 -10.49
N LYS A 21 10.41 2.41 -11.68
CA LYS A 21 11.62 2.51 -12.51
C LYS A 21 12.14 3.95 -12.65
N SER A 22 11.46 4.89 -12.00
CA SER A 22 11.70 6.32 -12.08
C SER A 22 12.43 6.81 -10.84
N THR A 23 12.45 8.12 -10.60
CA THR A 23 13.22 8.73 -9.51
C THR A 23 12.57 8.56 -8.15
N LYS A 24 11.23 8.55 -8.07
CA LYS A 24 10.50 8.33 -6.83
C LYS A 24 10.46 6.85 -6.46
N GLN A 25 10.55 6.59 -5.17
CA GLN A 25 10.51 5.24 -4.61
C GLN A 25 9.33 5.06 -3.66
N PHE A 26 8.88 3.80 -3.53
CA PHE A 26 7.85 3.46 -2.57
C PHE A 26 8.39 3.56 -1.15
N ILE A 27 7.62 4.21 -0.27
CA ILE A 27 7.91 4.28 1.16
C ILE A 27 7.30 3.09 1.90
N THR A 28 7.75 2.86 3.13
CA THR A 28 7.10 1.97 4.10
C THR A 28 6.63 2.76 5.32
N SER A 29 6.02 2.08 6.28
CA SER A 29 5.44 2.68 7.49
C SER A 29 5.41 1.69 8.64
N ASP A 30 5.12 2.19 9.84
CA ASP A 30 4.81 1.37 11.03
C ASP A 30 3.56 0.50 10.86
N THR A 31 2.72 0.83 9.88
CA THR A 31 1.61 0.01 9.39
C THR A 31 2.05 -0.70 8.10
N PRO A 32 2.53 -1.95 8.15
CA PRO A 32 3.19 -2.58 6.99
C PRO A 32 2.22 -2.87 5.84
N VAL A 33 0.96 -3.17 6.16
CA VAL A 33 -0.10 -3.47 5.19
C VAL A 33 -1.22 -2.43 5.33
N ILE A 34 -1.52 -1.74 4.24
CA ILE A 34 -2.68 -0.84 4.16
C ILE A 34 -3.87 -1.66 3.68
N GLU A 35 -4.99 -1.57 4.39
CA GLU A 35 -6.24 -2.23 4.00
C GLU A 35 -7.29 -1.19 3.59
N ILE A 36 -7.82 -1.33 2.37
CA ILE A 36 -8.90 -0.48 1.85
C ILE A 36 -10.14 -1.33 1.62
N TYR A 37 -11.26 -0.86 2.18
CA TYR A 37 -12.56 -1.44 1.91
C TYR A 37 -13.09 -0.96 0.55
N ASP A 38 -13.47 -1.93 -0.26
CA ASP A 38 -14.22 -1.65 -1.48
C ASP A 38 -15.68 -1.31 -1.11
N GLN A 39 -16.03 -0.03 -1.19
CA GLN A 39 -17.35 0.45 -0.75
C GLN A 39 -18.51 -0.07 -1.60
N GLU A 40 -18.25 -0.66 -2.77
CA GLU A 40 -19.27 -1.14 -3.71
C GLU A 40 -19.95 -2.45 -3.26
N ASN A 41 -19.39 -3.21 -2.31
CA ASN A 41 -19.89 -4.53 -1.94
C ASN A 41 -20.29 -4.62 -0.45
N ARG A 42 -21.26 -3.80 -0.02
CA ARG A 42 -21.76 -3.77 1.37
C ARG A 42 -22.65 -4.96 1.77
N LEU A 43 -23.06 -5.81 0.83
CA LEU A 43 -24.11 -6.81 1.04
C LEU A 43 -23.66 -8.08 1.79
N PHE A 44 -22.36 -8.35 1.86
CA PHE A 44 -21.82 -9.51 2.57
C PHE A 44 -20.63 -9.02 3.38
N GLY A 45 -20.66 -9.19 4.71
CA GLY A 45 -19.81 -8.51 5.69
C GLY A 45 -18.28 -8.57 5.44
N ASN A 46 -17.56 -7.78 6.25
CA ASN A 46 -16.11 -7.41 6.25
C ASN A 46 -15.06 -8.53 6.02
N HIS A 47 -15.23 -9.35 4.99
CA HIS A 47 -14.38 -10.48 4.71
C HIS A 47 -13.06 -10.00 4.10
N ILE A 48 -11.94 -10.55 4.58
CA ILE A 48 -10.59 -10.23 4.10
C ILE A 48 -10.48 -10.33 2.57
N MET A 49 -11.26 -11.20 1.92
CA MET A 49 -11.28 -11.33 0.45
C MET A 49 -11.84 -10.13 -0.31
N GLN A 50 -12.61 -9.25 0.34
CA GLN A 50 -13.11 -8.01 -0.28
C GLN A 50 -12.15 -6.83 -0.13
N ARG A 51 -11.30 -6.82 0.90
CA ARG A 51 -10.35 -5.72 1.16
C ARG A 51 -9.21 -5.70 0.15
N GLN A 52 -8.84 -4.54 -0.37
CA GLN A 52 -7.58 -4.38 -1.08
C GLN A 52 -6.46 -4.22 -0.07
N HIS A 53 -5.34 -4.92 -0.28
CA HIS A 53 -4.18 -4.80 0.61
C HIS A 53 -3.01 -4.24 -0.18
N PHE A 54 -2.28 -3.27 0.38
CA PHE A 54 -1.10 -2.68 -0.23
C PHE A 54 0.09 -2.75 0.72
N PHE A 55 1.22 -3.30 0.28
CA PHE A 55 2.46 -3.33 1.03
C PHE A 55 3.67 -3.14 0.12
N ALA A 56 4.63 -2.32 0.57
CA ALA A 56 5.89 -2.14 -0.14
C ALA A 56 6.82 -3.31 0.21
N LEU A 57 7.26 -4.06 -0.80
CA LEU A 57 8.20 -5.16 -0.63
C LEU A 57 9.65 -4.63 -0.62
N THR A 58 9.91 -3.64 -1.48
CA THR A 58 11.17 -2.88 -1.55
C THR A 58 10.84 -1.44 -1.97
N PRO A 59 11.79 -0.50 -1.91
CA PRO A 59 11.59 0.85 -2.46
C PRO A 59 11.21 0.87 -3.95
N HIS A 60 11.41 -0.24 -4.69
CA HIS A 60 11.12 -0.35 -6.11
C HIS A 60 9.88 -1.20 -6.41
N ILE A 61 9.33 -1.90 -5.42
CA ILE A 61 8.25 -2.88 -5.62
C ILE A 61 7.16 -2.69 -4.58
N LEU A 62 5.97 -2.34 -5.06
CA LEU A 62 4.72 -2.35 -4.28
C LEU A 62 3.85 -3.54 -4.71
N VAL A 63 3.27 -4.23 -3.74
CA VAL A 63 2.32 -5.32 -3.97
C VAL A 63 0.91 -4.85 -3.61
N GLU A 64 -0.04 -5.11 -4.51
CA GLU A 64 -1.48 -5.01 -4.25
C GLU A 64 -2.12 -6.41 -4.32
N LEU A 65 -2.86 -6.76 -3.27
CA LEU A 65 -3.73 -7.93 -3.24
C LEU A 65 -5.17 -7.51 -3.55
N VAL A 66 -5.64 -7.88 -4.74
CA VAL A 66 -6.94 -7.49 -5.28
C VAL A 66 -7.98 -8.57 -5.01
N ASN A 67 -9.22 -8.14 -4.81
CA ASN A 67 -10.39 -9.02 -4.77
C ASN A 67 -10.37 -10.00 -5.97
N PRO A 68 -10.44 -11.33 -5.72
CA PRO A 68 -10.47 -12.34 -6.77
C PRO A 68 -11.55 -12.09 -7.84
N LEU A 69 -12.68 -11.49 -7.44
CA LEU A 69 -13.85 -11.27 -8.27
C LEU A 69 -13.67 -10.12 -9.29
N ARG A 70 -12.68 -9.24 -9.09
CA ARG A 70 -12.48 -8.02 -9.92
C ARG A 70 -11.49 -8.18 -11.07
N SER A 71 -10.69 -9.24 -11.13
CA SER A 71 -9.60 -9.39 -12.12
C SER A 71 -9.54 -10.78 -12.74
N ARG A 72 -9.39 -10.84 -14.08
CA ARG A 72 -9.25 -12.10 -14.84
C ARG A 72 -7.84 -12.71 -14.79
N LYS A 73 -6.79 -11.92 -14.52
CA LYS A 73 -5.41 -12.44 -14.35
C LYS A 73 -5.05 -12.55 -12.87
N ARG A 74 -4.56 -13.74 -12.48
CA ARG A 74 -4.12 -14.05 -11.12
C ARG A 74 -2.90 -13.25 -10.67
N VAL A 75 -1.95 -13.04 -11.59
CA VAL A 75 -0.74 -12.27 -11.34
C VAL A 75 -0.55 -11.27 -12.47
N LYS A 76 -0.31 -9.99 -12.14
CA LYS A 76 -0.01 -8.93 -13.09
C LYS A 76 1.18 -8.10 -12.61
N ARG A 77 2.01 -7.65 -13.55
CA ARG A 77 3.09 -6.68 -13.30
C ARG A 77 2.78 -5.39 -14.07
N LYS A 78 3.06 -4.24 -13.47
CA LYS A 78 2.89 -2.92 -14.08
C LYS A 78 4.07 -2.04 -13.69
N VAL A 79 4.73 -1.43 -14.67
CA VAL A 79 5.66 -0.32 -14.40
C VAL A 79 4.83 0.93 -14.15
N VAL A 80 5.14 1.66 -13.09
CA VAL A 80 4.40 2.85 -12.68
C VAL A 80 5.23 4.11 -12.85
N THR A 81 4.56 5.25 -13.02
CA THR A 81 5.19 6.57 -13.10
C THR A 81 5.44 7.17 -11.71
N ASP A 82 6.24 8.23 -11.60
CA ASP A 82 6.46 8.94 -10.33
C ASP A 82 5.16 9.43 -9.69
N ALA A 83 4.22 9.95 -10.48
CA ALA A 83 2.92 10.40 -9.99
C ALA A 83 2.09 9.24 -9.40
N GLU A 84 2.21 8.04 -9.98
CA GLU A 84 1.56 6.85 -9.42
C GLU A 84 2.24 6.40 -8.12
N VAL A 85 3.58 6.41 -8.07
CA VAL A 85 4.34 6.13 -6.84
C VAL A 85 3.93 7.09 -5.72
N GLU A 86 3.89 8.38 -6.01
CA GLU A 86 3.46 9.41 -5.07
C GLU A 86 2.04 9.17 -4.55
N ARG A 87 1.09 8.82 -5.44
CA ARG A 87 -0.27 8.47 -5.03
C ARG A 87 -0.30 7.30 -4.04
N TYR A 88 0.51 6.26 -4.25
CA TYR A 88 0.59 5.14 -3.32
C TYR A 88 1.30 5.51 -2.00
N ASN A 89 2.27 6.41 -2.05
CA ASN A 89 2.97 6.92 -0.88
C ASN A 89 2.05 7.81 -0.02
N VAL A 90 1.25 8.69 -0.63
CA VAL A 90 0.23 9.50 0.06
C VAL A 90 -0.80 8.60 0.73
N LEU A 91 -1.26 7.56 0.02
CA LEU A 91 -2.13 6.55 0.61
C LEU A 91 -1.46 5.91 1.84
N ARG A 92 -0.19 5.54 1.75
CA ARG A 92 0.54 4.97 2.89
C ARG A 92 0.66 5.93 4.06
N ALA A 93 1.02 7.18 3.82
CA ALA A 93 1.11 8.20 4.86
C ALA A 93 -0.23 8.37 5.59
N ARG A 94 -1.34 8.48 4.84
CA ARG A 94 -2.68 8.64 5.40
C ARG A 94 -3.12 7.48 6.30
N TYR A 95 -2.75 6.25 5.96
CA TYR A 95 -3.12 5.05 6.72
C TYR A 95 -2.01 4.56 7.65
N SER A 96 -0.90 5.30 7.76
CA SER A 96 0.14 5.04 8.77
C SER A 96 -0.34 5.49 10.15
N HIS A 97 0.17 4.86 11.20
CA HIS A 97 -0.25 5.19 12.56
C HIS A 97 0.57 6.37 13.12
N LYS A 98 1.89 6.31 13.01
CA LYS A 98 2.82 7.34 13.51
C LYS A 98 3.97 7.65 12.57
N TYR A 99 4.53 6.65 11.89
CA TYR A 99 5.79 6.80 11.16
C TYR A 99 5.76 6.25 9.74
N CYS A 100 6.37 7.00 8.82
CA CYS A 100 6.77 6.56 7.49
C CYS A 100 8.30 6.52 7.38
N TYR A 101 8.79 5.61 6.55
CA TYR A 101 10.21 5.41 6.30
C TYR A 101 10.45 5.32 4.80
N ALA A 102 11.50 5.97 4.33
CA ALA A 102 11.88 5.98 2.93
C ALA A 102 13.38 5.78 2.78
N TYR A 103 13.77 5.37 1.59
CA TYR A 103 15.18 5.24 1.23
C TYR A 103 15.81 6.61 0.99
N ASN A 104 15.11 7.53 0.30
CA ASN A 104 15.54 8.91 0.14
C ASN A 104 14.68 9.87 0.97
N ARG A 105 15.32 10.93 1.46
CA ARG A 105 14.65 11.98 2.23
C ARG A 105 13.56 12.71 1.44
N LEU A 106 13.81 12.99 0.16
CA LEU A 106 12.89 13.68 -0.73
C LEU A 106 11.53 12.94 -0.85
N ASP A 107 11.55 11.60 -0.82
CA ASP A 107 10.32 10.79 -0.92
C ASP A 107 9.38 10.98 0.31
N ILE A 108 9.88 11.44 1.46
CA ILE A 108 9.08 11.77 2.65
C ILE A 108 8.71 13.25 2.70
N GLU A 109 9.62 14.14 2.30
CA GLU A 109 9.37 15.59 2.34
C GLU A 109 8.16 15.99 1.50
N ASP A 110 8.00 15.35 0.34
CA ASP A 110 6.82 15.50 -0.54
C ASP A 110 5.50 15.12 0.16
N LEU A 111 5.54 14.31 1.22
CA LEU A 111 4.36 13.75 1.89
C LEU A 111 3.95 14.53 3.13
N LEU A 112 4.78 15.46 3.61
CA LEU A 112 4.51 16.27 4.79
C LEU A 112 3.13 16.97 4.77
N PRO A 113 2.64 17.51 3.63
CA PRO A 113 1.31 18.13 3.57
C PRO A 113 0.15 17.17 3.84
N TYR A 114 0.36 15.85 3.68
CA TYR A 114 -0.67 14.82 3.77
C TYR A 114 -0.71 14.14 5.14
N TYR A 115 0.15 14.55 6.07
CA TYR A 115 0.17 14.10 7.46
C TYR A 115 -0.72 15.00 8.33
N GLU A 116 -1.91 14.53 8.72
CA GLU A 116 -2.74 15.21 9.75
C GLU A 116 -2.08 15.19 11.15
N GLY A 117 -1.03 14.38 11.35
CA GLY A 117 -0.19 14.33 12.56
C GLY A 117 1.11 15.17 12.48
N GLY A 118 1.24 16.08 11.51
CA GLY A 118 2.47 16.84 11.22
C GLY A 118 3.08 17.59 12.40
N LEU A 119 2.31 17.92 13.44
CA LEU A 119 2.83 18.52 14.68
C LEU A 119 3.68 17.53 15.51
N ALA A 120 3.30 16.25 15.59
CA ALA A 120 3.98 15.25 16.42
C ALA A 120 5.27 14.73 15.76
N VAL A 121 5.29 14.61 14.44
CA VAL A 121 6.48 14.16 13.68
C VAL A 121 7.56 15.25 13.67
N ASN A 122 7.17 16.52 13.51
CA ASN A 122 8.11 17.65 13.62
C ASN A 122 8.69 17.77 15.04
N GLN A 123 7.91 17.51 16.09
CA GLN A 123 8.40 17.43 17.46
C GLN A 123 9.34 16.24 17.70
N ALA A 124 9.03 15.06 17.15
CA ALA A 124 9.89 13.88 17.28
C ALA A 124 11.24 14.04 16.53
N ILE A 125 11.21 14.65 15.35
CA ILE A 125 12.42 14.98 14.58
C ILE A 125 13.24 16.05 15.33
N ALA A 126 12.60 17.09 15.88
CA ALA A 126 13.29 18.11 16.68
C ALA A 126 13.91 17.55 17.98
N GLN A 127 13.21 16.63 18.67
CA GLN A 127 13.72 15.96 19.88
C GLN A 127 14.89 15.01 19.57
N TYR A 128 14.85 14.30 18.45
CA TYR A 128 15.95 13.44 18.02
C TYR A 128 17.21 14.26 17.66
N LEU A 129 17.04 15.44 17.05
CA LEU A 129 18.16 16.32 16.71
C LEU A 129 18.77 17.02 17.93
N HIS A 130 17.96 17.39 18.94
CA HIS A 130 18.46 17.98 20.18
C HIS A 130 19.15 17.00 21.14
N SER A 131 18.81 15.70 21.09
CA SER A 131 19.45 14.67 21.92
C SER A 131 20.82 14.20 21.38
N LYS A 132 21.23 14.70 20.22
CA LYS A 132 22.52 14.39 19.58
C LYS A 132 23.56 15.52 19.66
N HIS A 133 23.33 16.52 20.52
CA HIS A 133 24.28 17.57 20.85
C HIS A 133 24.53 17.64 22.36
#